data_AF-V4ZN71-F1
#
_entry.id   AF-V4ZN71-F1
#
_cell.length_a   1.000
_cell.length_b   1.000
_cell.length_c   1.000
_cell.angle_alpha   90.00
_cell.angle_beta   90.00
_cell.angle_gamma   90.00
#
_symmetry.space_group_name_H-M   'P 1'
#
loop_
_entity.id
_entity.type
_entity.pdbx_description
1 polymer ?
#
loop_
_entity_poly.entity_id
_entity_poly.type
_entity_poly.pdbx_seq_one_letter_code
_entity_poly.pdbx_strand_id
1 'polypeptide(L)'
;MQRFADDRREIYVHSDVTVDDLPVRGEFDVPPVSNSDAFLPDNMSDPKIYPGDVMVGVAGGEIAFVELIVDKQEDLVVVTPLNTGIPTFVKDNIFSSRIFRADQIHIFEGIGKPIDEPDVAFDVSKLQTPQDERPR
;
A
#
# COMPACT_ATOMS: atom_id res chain seq x y z
N MET A 1 11.57 15.88 -5.78
CA MET A 1 10.69 15.39 -6.87
C MET A 1 11.55 14.78 -7.98
N GLN A 2 11.42 13.48 -8.22
CA GLN A 2 12.07 12.79 -9.33
C GLN A 2 11.02 12.37 -10.37
N ARG A 3 11.35 12.51 -11.66
CA ARG A 3 10.45 12.17 -12.78
C ARG A 3 10.98 10.97 -13.53
N PHE A 4 10.17 9.93 -13.66
CA PHE A 4 10.41 8.80 -14.56
C PHE A 4 9.40 8.89 -15.70
N ALA A 5 9.88 9.10 -16.92
CA ALA A 5 9.05 9.18 -18.11
C ALA A 5 9.48 8.09 -19.10
N ASP A 6 8.55 7.20 -19.39
CA ASP A 6 8.57 6.34 -20.58
C ASP A 6 7.47 6.90 -21.52
N ASP A 7 7.61 6.74 -22.84
CA ASP A 7 7.00 7.51 -23.96
C ASP A 7 5.47 7.80 -23.91
N ARG A 8 4.74 7.34 -22.88
CA ARG A 8 3.30 7.53 -22.67
C ARG A 8 2.88 8.00 -21.28
N ARG A 9 3.78 8.13 -20.28
CA ARG A 9 3.39 8.20 -18.86
C ARG A 9 4.32 9.10 -18.03
N GLU A 10 3.75 9.79 -17.04
CA GLU A 10 4.50 10.61 -16.09
C GLU A 10 4.37 10.03 -14.67
N ILE A 11 5.46 9.46 -14.14
CA ILE A 11 5.55 9.05 -12.75
C ILE A 11 6.36 10.10 -11.98
N TYR A 12 5.78 10.60 -10.89
CA TYR A 12 6.34 11.62 -10.03
C TYR A 12 6.59 11.06 -8.64
N VAL A 13 7.84 11.06 -8.20
CA VAL A 13 8.22 10.63 -6.86
C VAL A 13 8.47 11.85 -5.99
N HIS A 14 7.77 11.93 -4.87
CA HIS A 14 7.84 12.98 -3.87
C HIS A 14 8.55 12.43 -2.64
N SER A 15 9.79 12.88 -2.44
CA SER A 15 10.62 12.58 -1.28
C SER A 15 10.50 13.71 -0.26
N ASP A 16 10.85 13.43 1.01
CA ASP A 16 10.81 14.39 2.12
C ASP A 16 9.42 14.99 2.38
N VAL A 17 8.38 14.17 2.20
CA VAL A 17 6.96 14.54 2.38
C VAL A 17 6.37 13.92 3.65
N THR A 18 5.29 14.49 4.12
CA THR A 18 4.54 14.05 5.29
C THR A 18 3.09 13.76 4.93
N VAL A 19 2.34 13.21 5.90
CA VAL A 19 0.90 12.90 5.75
C VAL A 19 0.11 14.13 5.29
N ASP A 20 0.51 15.34 5.71
CA ASP A 20 -0.16 16.60 5.38
C ASP A 20 0.01 17.01 3.90
N ASP A 21 1.00 16.45 3.20
CA ASP A 21 1.27 16.73 1.79
C ASP A 21 0.41 15.85 0.85
N LEU A 22 -0.29 14.86 1.41
CA LEU A 22 -1.15 13.99 0.63
C LEU A 22 -2.36 14.75 0.07
N PRO A 23 -2.83 14.42 -1.14
CA PRO A 23 -3.99 15.06 -1.74
C PRO A 23 -5.33 14.52 -1.16
N VAL A 24 -5.39 14.37 0.16
CA VAL A 24 -6.55 13.86 0.92
C VAL A 24 -7.01 14.96 1.88
N ARG A 25 -8.32 15.04 2.13
CA ARG A 25 -8.90 15.97 3.11
C ARG A 25 -9.62 15.17 4.19
N GLY A 26 -9.57 15.69 5.41
CA GLY A 26 -10.20 15.06 6.58
C GLY A 26 -9.18 14.34 7.46
N GLU A 27 -9.67 13.74 8.54
CA GLU A 27 -8.87 12.91 9.43
C GLU A 27 -8.86 11.46 8.92
N PHE A 28 -7.69 10.86 8.87
CA PHE A 28 -7.50 9.45 8.56
C PHE A 28 -6.32 8.92 9.37
N ASP A 29 -6.39 7.65 9.72
CA ASP A 29 -5.28 6.96 10.36
C ASP A 29 -4.46 6.23 9.30
N VAL A 30 -3.14 6.41 9.36
CA VAL A 30 -2.20 5.66 8.53
C VAL A 30 -1.93 4.33 9.24
N PRO A 31 -2.33 3.18 8.69
CA PRO A 31 -2.07 1.90 9.33
C PRO A 31 -0.55 1.62 9.35
N PRO A 32 -0.09 0.78 10.29
CA PRO A 32 1.30 0.36 10.30
C PRO A 32 1.64 -0.43 9.03
N VAL A 33 2.89 -0.33 8.60
CA VAL A 33 3.40 -1.03 7.41
C VAL A 33 4.43 -2.10 7.78
N SER A 34 4.63 -3.07 6.89
CA SER A 34 5.70 -4.06 7.04
C SER A 34 7.05 -3.47 6.66
N ASN A 35 8.13 -4.21 6.94
CA ASN A 35 9.48 -3.91 6.48
C ASN A 35 9.91 -4.94 5.41
N SER A 36 9.08 -5.12 4.39
CA SER A 36 9.31 -6.06 3.28
C SER A 36 10.04 -5.42 2.09
N ASP A 37 10.41 -6.24 1.10
CA ASP A 37 11.05 -5.80 -0.12
C ASP A 37 10.17 -4.85 -0.96
N ALA A 38 10.80 -4.11 -1.88
CA ALA A 38 10.09 -3.26 -2.83
C ALA A 38 9.31 -4.06 -3.87
N PHE A 39 8.16 -3.52 -4.25
CA PHE A 39 7.51 -3.82 -5.50
C PHE A 39 8.20 -3.09 -6.67
N LEU A 40 8.48 -3.82 -7.74
CA LEU A 40 8.97 -3.25 -9.00
C LEU A 40 7.90 -3.46 -10.09
N PRO A 41 7.37 -2.39 -10.72
CA PRO A 41 6.40 -2.54 -11.79
C PRO A 41 6.94 -3.36 -12.96
N ASP A 42 6.09 -4.18 -13.57
CA ASP A 42 6.49 -4.99 -14.74
C ASP A 42 7.05 -4.10 -15.85
N ASN A 43 8.09 -4.53 -16.54
CA ASN A 43 8.72 -3.78 -17.64
C ASN A 43 9.31 -2.41 -17.24
N MET A 44 9.53 -2.15 -15.95
CA MET A 44 10.21 -0.95 -15.46
C MET A 44 11.39 -1.36 -14.57
N SER A 45 12.47 -0.58 -14.59
CA SER A 45 13.57 -0.73 -13.63
C SER A 45 13.41 0.16 -12.40
N ASP A 46 12.59 1.22 -12.52
CA ASP A 46 12.28 2.21 -11.51
C ASP A 46 10.94 2.91 -11.82
N PRO A 47 10.27 3.53 -10.83
CA PRO A 47 10.66 3.56 -9.41
C PRO A 47 10.35 2.24 -8.70
N LYS A 48 11.16 1.94 -7.68
CA LYS A 48 10.85 0.93 -6.66
C LYS A 48 9.82 1.50 -5.70
N ILE A 49 8.80 0.71 -5.38
CA ILE A 49 7.71 1.11 -4.50
C ILE A 49 7.80 0.26 -3.22
N TYR A 50 7.95 0.90 -2.07
CA TYR A 50 8.17 0.25 -0.79
C TYR A 50 6.92 0.28 0.09
N PRO A 51 6.77 -0.68 1.02
CA PRO A 51 5.86 -0.50 2.15
C PRO A 51 6.14 0.83 2.86
N GLY A 52 5.08 1.58 3.13
CA GLY A 52 5.15 2.95 3.65
C GLY A 52 4.91 4.02 2.58
N ASP A 53 5.05 3.70 1.30
CA ASP A 53 4.78 4.66 0.23
C ASP A 53 3.27 4.82 0.00
N VAL A 54 2.84 6.03 -0.36
CA VAL A 54 1.47 6.29 -0.81
C VAL A 54 1.47 6.52 -2.32
N MET A 55 0.66 5.74 -3.03
CA MET A 55 0.46 5.85 -4.47
C MET A 55 -0.86 6.54 -4.78
N VAL A 56 -0.79 7.57 -5.63
CA VAL A 56 -1.94 8.32 -6.13
C VAL A 56 -1.98 8.17 -7.64
N GLY A 57 -3.10 7.67 -8.16
CA GLY A 57 -3.35 7.58 -9.59
C GLY A 57 -4.30 8.66 -10.06
N VAL A 58 -3.94 9.35 -11.15
CA VAL A 58 -4.77 10.35 -11.81
C VAL A 58 -5.21 9.82 -13.17
N ALA A 59 -6.49 9.93 -13.47
CA ALA A 59 -7.07 9.57 -14.77
C ALA A 59 -8.14 10.60 -15.16
N GLY A 60 -8.09 11.10 -16.39
CA GLY A 60 -9.01 12.12 -16.88
C GLY A 60 -8.93 13.45 -16.12
N GLY A 61 -7.81 13.73 -15.47
CA GLY A 61 -7.63 14.91 -14.62
C GLY A 61 -8.20 14.80 -13.20
N GLU A 62 -8.72 13.63 -12.81
CA GLU A 62 -9.26 13.37 -11.47
C GLU A 62 -8.45 12.28 -10.75
N ILE A 63 -8.43 12.35 -9.42
CA ILE A 63 -7.80 11.31 -8.57
C ILE A 63 -8.67 10.06 -8.63
N ALA A 64 -8.14 9.00 -9.24
CA ALA A 64 -8.81 7.71 -9.36
C ALA A 64 -8.64 6.85 -8.09
N PHE A 65 -7.48 6.93 -7.43
CA PHE A 65 -7.21 6.21 -6.20
C PHE A 65 -6.09 6.89 -5.38
N VAL A 66 -6.13 6.66 -4.07
CA VAL A 66 -5.06 7.00 -3.10
C VAL A 66 -4.89 5.82 -2.16
N GLU A 67 -3.76 5.12 -2.26
CA GLU A 67 -3.52 3.86 -1.56
C GLU A 67 -2.14 3.88 -0.87
N LEU A 68 -2.09 3.52 0.41
CA LEU A 68 -0.85 3.23 1.12
C LEU A 68 -0.41 1.79 0.80
N ILE A 69 0.87 1.60 0.49
CA ILE A 69 1.48 0.28 0.37
C ILE A 69 1.81 -0.22 1.77
N VAL A 70 1.16 -1.31 2.18
CA VAL A 70 1.30 -1.85 3.54
C VAL A 70 2.30 -2.99 3.60
N ASP A 71 2.30 -3.85 2.59
CA ASP A 71 3.16 -5.03 2.55
C ASP A 71 3.41 -5.50 1.11
N LYS A 72 4.51 -6.19 0.89
CA LYS A 72 4.88 -6.86 -0.36
C LYS A 72 5.25 -8.30 -0.06
N GLN A 73 4.50 -9.22 -0.65
CA GLN A 73 4.79 -10.66 -0.64
C GLN A 73 5.26 -11.10 -2.03
N GLU A 74 5.58 -12.37 -2.24
CA GLU A 74 6.17 -12.87 -3.50
C GLU A 74 5.38 -12.41 -4.75
N ASP A 75 4.07 -12.67 -4.81
CA ASP A 75 3.21 -12.38 -5.98
C ASP A 75 2.09 -11.36 -5.70
N LEU A 76 2.13 -10.69 -4.54
CA LEU A 76 1.04 -9.86 -4.04
C LEU A 76 1.56 -8.57 -3.41
N VAL A 77 0.82 -7.49 -3.60
CA VAL A 77 0.95 -6.22 -2.88
C VAL A 77 -0.27 -6.03 -2.01
N VAL A 78 -0.06 -5.73 -0.73
CA VAL A 78 -1.12 -5.34 0.20
C VAL A 78 -1.18 -3.83 0.22
N VAL A 79 -2.36 -3.29 -0.10
CA VAL A 79 -2.58 -1.85 -0.14
C VAL A 79 -3.78 -1.46 0.71
N THR A 80 -3.75 -0.28 1.31
CA THR A 80 -4.88 0.27 2.05
C THR A 80 -5.35 1.56 1.38
N PRO A 81 -6.56 1.58 0.79
CA PRO A 81 -7.15 2.82 0.27
C PRO A 81 -7.44 3.78 1.44
N LEU A 82 -6.89 4.99 1.38
CA LEU A 82 -6.99 5.95 2.50
C LEU A 82 -8.42 6.44 2.75
N ASN A 83 -9.31 6.30 1.77
CA ASN A 83 -10.72 6.66 1.90
C ASN A 83 -11.56 5.61 2.68
N THR A 84 -11.11 4.36 2.75
CA THR A 84 -11.84 3.27 3.44
C THR A 84 -11.08 2.71 4.63
N GLY A 85 -9.75 2.79 4.62
CA GLY A 85 -8.89 2.23 5.66
C GLY A 85 -8.85 0.70 5.70
N ILE A 86 -9.42 0.01 4.70
CA ILE A 86 -9.50 -1.46 4.68
C ILE A 86 -8.39 -2.03 3.80
N PRO A 87 -7.43 -2.80 4.37
CA PRO A 87 -6.39 -3.45 3.60
C PRO A 87 -6.95 -4.41 2.56
N THR A 88 -6.37 -4.38 1.35
CA THR A 88 -6.78 -5.18 0.21
C THR A 88 -5.54 -5.84 -0.41
N PHE A 89 -5.69 -7.12 -0.78
CA PHE A 89 -4.66 -7.88 -1.47
C PHE A 89 -4.81 -7.70 -2.98
N VAL A 90 -3.74 -7.30 -3.65
CA VAL A 90 -3.71 -7.10 -5.10
C VAL A 90 -2.57 -7.93 -5.68
N LYS A 91 -2.85 -8.75 -6.69
CA LYS A 91 -1.79 -9.48 -7.40
C LYS A 91 -0.85 -8.52 -8.12
N ASP A 92 0.43 -8.84 -8.16
CA ASP A 92 1.47 -8.00 -8.78
C ASP A 92 1.11 -7.54 -10.19
N ASN A 93 0.71 -8.46 -11.06
CA ASN A 93 0.34 -8.13 -12.44
C ASN A 93 -0.87 -7.16 -12.51
N ILE A 94 -1.82 -7.28 -11.59
CA ILE A 94 -2.98 -6.39 -11.49
C ILE A 94 -2.52 -5.03 -10.96
N PHE A 95 -1.70 -5.01 -9.91
CA PHE A 95 -1.18 -3.80 -9.29
C PHE A 95 -0.33 -3.00 -10.29
N SER A 96 0.62 -3.68 -10.94
CA SER A 96 1.39 -3.22 -12.09
C SER A 96 0.47 -2.58 -13.15
N SER A 97 -0.59 -3.29 -13.58
CA SER A 97 -1.53 -2.77 -14.59
C SER A 97 -2.22 -1.46 -14.21
N ARG A 98 -2.37 -1.13 -12.92
CA ARG A 98 -2.97 0.14 -12.47
C ARG A 98 -2.06 1.32 -12.82
N ILE A 99 -0.75 1.14 -12.65
CA ILE A 99 0.29 2.13 -13.02
C ILE A 99 0.24 2.41 -14.52
N PHE A 100 -0.01 1.38 -15.34
CA PHE A 100 -0.11 1.52 -16.80
C PHE A 100 -1.41 2.16 -17.30
N ARG A 101 -2.48 2.14 -16.50
CA ARG A 101 -3.80 2.66 -16.88
C ARG A 101 -4.03 4.11 -16.46
N ALA A 102 -3.26 4.62 -15.50
CA ALA A 102 -3.34 6.01 -15.08
C ALA A 102 -2.62 6.93 -16.07
N ASP A 103 -3.11 8.15 -16.22
CA ASP A 103 -2.45 9.21 -17.00
C ASP A 103 -1.20 9.70 -16.27
N GLN A 104 -1.28 9.81 -14.94
CA GLN A 104 -0.19 10.20 -14.06
C GLN A 104 -0.21 9.37 -12.78
N ILE A 105 0.99 9.07 -12.26
CA ILE A 105 1.18 8.41 -10.97
C ILE A 105 2.03 9.32 -10.09
N HIS A 106 1.59 9.56 -8.86
CA HIS A 106 2.37 10.23 -7.83
C HIS A 106 2.66 9.24 -6.72
N ILE A 107 3.93 9.16 -6.30
CA ILE A 107 4.39 8.30 -5.22
C ILE A 107 4.95 9.22 -4.14
N PHE A 108 4.39 9.15 -2.94
CA PHE A 108 4.84 9.89 -1.76
C PHE A 108 5.59 8.92 -0.86
N GLU A 109 6.90 9.11 -0.71
CA GLU A 109 7.78 8.14 -0.07
C GLU A 109 7.69 8.20 1.46
N GLY A 110 7.67 7.03 2.11
CA GLY A 110 7.88 6.92 3.56
C GLY A 110 6.83 7.57 4.45
N ILE A 111 5.57 7.61 4.00
CA ILE A 111 4.44 8.14 4.78
C ILE A 111 4.06 7.19 5.92
N GLY A 112 3.99 5.89 5.64
CA GLY A 112 3.68 4.85 6.61
C GLY A 112 4.85 4.57 7.54
N LYS A 113 4.53 4.19 8.78
CA LYS A 113 5.54 3.83 9.79
C LYS A 113 5.55 2.32 10.00
N PRO A 114 6.73 1.69 10.01
CA PRO A 114 6.83 0.28 10.35
C PRO A 114 6.44 0.08 11.82
N ILE A 115 5.84 -1.08 12.12
CA ILE A 115 5.64 -1.55 13.49
C ILE A 115 6.57 -2.73 13.76
N ASP A 116 7.12 -2.78 14.97
CA ASP A 116 7.90 -3.93 15.42
C ASP A 116 6.99 -5.17 15.54
N GLU A 117 7.49 -6.32 15.08
CA GLU A 117 6.78 -7.57 15.27
C GLU A 117 6.59 -7.85 16.76
N PRO A 118 5.36 -8.14 17.23
CA PRO A 118 5.12 -8.43 18.63
C PRO A 118 5.78 -9.76 19.01
N ASP A 119 6.68 -9.73 20.00
CA ASP A 119 7.30 -10.92 20.59
C ASP A 119 6.30 -11.67 21.49
N VAL A 120 5.35 -12.35 20.85
CA VAL A 120 4.30 -13.12 21.53
C VAL A 120 4.27 -14.55 21.01
N ALA A 121 4.26 -15.51 21.94
CA ALA A 121 4.06 -16.92 21.63
C ALA A 121 2.61 -17.31 21.91
N PHE A 122 1.99 -18.03 20.98
CA PHE A 122 0.65 -18.59 21.18
C PHE A 122 0.70 -19.77 22.16
N ASP A 123 -0.12 -19.71 23.21
CA ASP A 123 -0.24 -20.75 24.22
C ASP A 123 -1.52 -21.57 24.01
N VAL A 124 -1.38 -22.72 23.35
CA VAL A 124 -2.49 -23.64 23.06
C VAL A 124 -3.13 -24.19 24.34
N SER A 125 -2.39 -24.26 25.46
CA SER A 125 -2.93 -24.79 26.71
C SER A 125 -4.04 -23.92 27.32
N LYS A 126 -4.12 -22.65 26.92
CA LYS A 126 -5.18 -21.72 27.32
C LYS A 126 -6.46 -21.87 26.49
N LEU A 127 -6.43 -22.65 25.41
CA LEU A 127 -7.60 -22.94 24.61
C LEU A 127 -8.40 -24.07 25.28
N GLN A 128 -9.49 -23.72 25.96
CA GLN A 128 -10.45 -24.71 26.44
C GLN A 128 -11.48 -24.97 25.35
N THR A 129 -11.57 -26.23 24.88
CA THR A 129 -12.68 -26.66 24.01
C THR A 129 -13.96 -26.73 24.85
N PRO A 130 -15.01 -25.96 24.52
CA PRO A 130 -16.29 -26.06 25.22
C PRO A 130 -16.85 -27.48 25.10
N GLN A 131 -17.24 -28.09 26.22
CA GLN A 131 -17.82 -29.44 26.24
C GLN A 131 -19.33 -29.46 25.98
N ASP A 132 -19.99 -28.30 26.03
CA ASP A 132 -21.44 -28.23 25.88
C ASP A 132 -21.86 -28.23 24.40
N GLU A 133 -22.71 -29.19 24.03
CA GLU A 133 -23.47 -29.13 22.78
C GLU A 133 -24.27 -27.83 22.77
N ARG A 134 -24.08 -26.99 21.75
CA ARG A 134 -24.95 -25.84 21.49
C ARG A 134 -26.41 -26.31 21.52
N PRO A 135 -27.28 -25.75 22.38
CA PRO A 135 -28.71 -25.99 22.25
C PRO A 135 -29.12 -25.53 20.85
N ARG A 136 -29.70 -26.45 20.06
CA ARG A 136 -30.28 -26.12 18.75
C ARG A 136 -31.61 -25.40 18.92
#